data_AF-A0A9E0IHX3-F1
#
_entry.id   AF-A0A9E0IHX3-F1
#
_cell.length_a   1.000
_cell.length_b   1.000
_cell.length_c   1.000
_cell.angle_alpha   90.00
_cell.angle_beta   90.00
_cell.angle_gamma   90.00
#
_symmetry.space_group_name_H-M   'P 1'
#
loop_
_entity.id
_entity.type
_entity.pdbx_description
1 polymer ?
#
loop_
_entity_poly.entity_id
_entity_poly.type
_entity_poly.pdbx_seq_one_letter_code
_entity_poly.pdbx_strand_id
1 'polypeptide(L)'
;MPVDPAGAATPEWGWLPTRTAELSPGVVVVETTPGGGAAVGAGASATAIGPGGAFAASLADEVTVPYGCDGGTHRFVRWRTDPGVGAGVVWLRPPGPEADATRAVPLDHQPATSGRRTSQLRVDPLVEISLTVAGAGRARLEVRRGGAELHTRLVERAVMDGDPEANRPLDLRAPVPGLPAPLAAFTSGQPGEVLLVFATPGYEGVSISAMFLGQRGAVDADLGFYLYQCAY
;
A
#
# COMPACT_ATOMS: atom_id res chain seq x y z
N MET A 1 -1.21 -32.11 -34.63
CA MET A 1 -0.57 -30.96 -33.94
C MET A 1 -1.63 -30.39 -33.00
N PRO A 2 -1.40 -30.42 -31.68
CA PRO A 2 -2.36 -29.85 -30.73
C PRO A 2 -2.26 -28.32 -30.78
N VAL A 3 -3.43 -27.67 -30.82
CA VAL A 3 -3.60 -26.22 -30.84
C VAL A 3 -3.55 -25.74 -29.39
N ASP A 4 -2.67 -24.77 -29.13
CA ASP A 4 -2.58 -24.03 -27.86
C ASP A 4 -3.94 -23.45 -27.47
N PRO A 5 -4.45 -23.67 -26.24
CA PRO A 5 -5.61 -22.94 -25.76
C PRO A 5 -5.19 -21.51 -25.43
N ALA A 6 -5.82 -20.59 -26.15
CA ALA A 6 -5.73 -19.15 -26.01
C ALA A 6 -5.77 -18.67 -24.55
N GLY A 7 -4.93 -17.67 -24.28
CA GLY A 7 -4.75 -17.05 -22.99
C GLY A 7 -6.05 -16.57 -22.36
N ALA A 8 -6.24 -16.95 -21.10
CA ALA A 8 -7.16 -16.28 -20.21
C ALA A 8 -6.65 -14.86 -19.97
N ALA A 9 -7.35 -13.87 -20.51
CA ALA A 9 -7.18 -12.48 -20.14
C ALA A 9 -7.45 -12.35 -18.64
N THR A 10 -6.43 -12.03 -17.85
CA THR A 10 -6.58 -11.58 -16.47
C THR A 10 -7.26 -10.21 -16.47
N PRO A 11 -8.27 -9.96 -15.63
CA PRO A 11 -8.95 -8.67 -15.58
C PRO A 11 -7.98 -7.58 -15.13
N GLU A 12 -7.86 -6.53 -15.93
CA GLU A 12 -7.11 -5.31 -15.62
C GLU A 12 -7.78 -4.58 -14.44
N TRP A 13 -7.10 -4.53 -13.29
CA TRP A 13 -7.55 -3.78 -12.13
C TRP A 13 -7.13 -2.31 -12.25
N GLY A 14 -7.99 -1.50 -12.87
CA GLY A 14 -7.81 -0.05 -13.04
C GLY A 14 -8.14 0.77 -11.79
N TRP A 15 -7.31 0.70 -10.74
CA TRP A 15 -7.47 1.51 -9.51
C TRP A 15 -6.37 2.55 -9.25
N LEU A 16 -5.48 2.78 -10.22
CA LEU A 16 -4.58 3.93 -10.24
C LEU A 16 -4.66 4.54 -11.64
N PRO A 17 -4.71 5.88 -11.80
CA PRO A 17 -4.65 6.48 -13.12
C PRO A 17 -3.42 5.92 -13.84
N THR A 18 -3.65 5.36 -15.04
CA THR A 18 -2.72 4.61 -15.89
C THR A 18 -1.56 5.44 -16.44
N ARG A 19 -1.14 6.50 -15.73
CA ARG A 19 0.02 7.33 -16.01
C ARG A 19 1.02 7.36 -14.85
N THR A 20 1.26 6.21 -14.23
CA THR A 20 2.59 5.85 -13.70
C THR A 20 3.48 5.31 -14.83
N ALA A 21 3.29 5.84 -16.04
CA ALA A 21 4.08 5.48 -17.21
C ALA A 21 5.37 6.31 -17.17
N GLU A 22 6.47 5.62 -16.85
CA GLU A 22 7.90 5.98 -16.92
C GLU A 22 8.72 5.79 -15.62
N LEU A 23 8.15 5.10 -14.64
CA LEU A 23 8.92 4.19 -13.79
C LEU A 23 8.41 2.78 -14.10
N SER A 24 9.27 1.91 -14.64
CA SER A 24 8.97 0.50 -14.94
C SER A 24 8.23 -0.20 -13.78
N PRO A 25 7.43 -1.25 -14.04
CA PRO A 25 6.19 -1.54 -13.34
C PRO A 25 6.29 -1.51 -11.80
N GLY A 26 5.69 -0.48 -11.20
CA GLY A 26 4.81 -0.58 -10.03
C GLY A 26 5.33 -1.25 -8.76
N VAL A 27 6.61 -1.12 -8.40
CA VAL A 27 7.12 -1.57 -7.10
C VAL A 27 7.15 -0.40 -6.12
N VAL A 28 6.26 -0.42 -5.12
CA VAL A 28 6.37 0.44 -3.94
C VAL A 28 7.21 -0.32 -2.91
N VAL A 29 8.40 0.19 -2.64
CA VAL A 29 9.30 -0.37 -1.63
C VAL A 29 8.94 0.18 -0.26
N VAL A 30 8.57 -0.71 0.66
CA VAL A 30 8.42 -0.39 2.07
C VAL A 30 9.66 -0.88 2.81
N GLU A 31 10.47 0.06 3.30
CA GLU A 31 11.58 -0.23 4.22
C GLU A 31 11.13 0.16 5.65
N THR A 32 10.81 -0.84 6.48
CA THR A 32 10.57 -0.62 7.91
C THR A 32 11.79 -1.08 8.69
N THR A 33 12.66 -0.16 9.06
CA THR A 33 13.63 -0.41 10.14
C THR A 33 13.12 0.33 11.37
N PRO A 34 12.75 -0.36 12.47
CA PRO A 34 12.44 0.32 13.72
C PRO A 34 13.71 1.03 14.21
N GLY A 35 13.74 2.35 14.06
CA GLY A 35 14.85 3.20 14.50
C GLY A 35 15.90 3.47 13.42
N GLY A 36 15.79 4.65 12.80
CA GLY A 36 16.87 5.30 12.05
C GLY A 36 17.09 4.76 10.64
N GLY A 37 16.93 5.64 9.64
CA GLY A 37 17.35 5.37 8.27
C GLY A 37 18.84 5.07 8.22
N ALA A 38 19.21 3.80 8.30
CA ALA A 38 20.56 3.38 8.02
C ALA A 38 20.83 3.63 6.53
N ALA A 39 21.95 4.26 6.22
CA ALA A 39 22.36 4.42 4.83
C ALA A 39 22.51 3.03 4.21
N VAL A 40 21.69 2.73 3.20
CA VAL A 40 21.81 1.51 2.40
C VAL A 40 23.12 1.63 1.61
N GLY A 41 24.13 0.85 2.00
CA GLY A 41 25.45 0.88 1.37
C GLY A 41 25.44 0.32 -0.05
N ALA A 42 26.42 0.74 -0.87
CA ALA A 42 26.66 0.11 -2.17
C ALA A 42 26.86 -1.40 -2.01
N GLY A 43 26.16 -2.20 -2.82
CA GLY A 43 26.18 -3.67 -2.72
C GLY A 43 25.24 -4.25 -1.66
N ALA A 44 24.33 -3.45 -1.07
CA ALA A 44 23.29 -3.98 -0.21
C ALA A 44 22.43 -5.02 -0.93
N SER A 45 22.10 -6.07 -0.21
CA SER A 45 21.18 -7.13 -0.64
C SER A 45 19.99 -7.19 0.32
N ALA A 46 18.84 -7.57 -0.23
CA ALA A 46 17.60 -7.74 0.48
C ALA A 46 16.84 -8.93 -0.10
N THR A 47 15.85 -9.39 0.64
CA THR A 47 14.77 -10.24 0.13
C THR A 47 13.56 -9.34 -0.12
N ALA A 48 13.08 -9.33 -1.35
CA ALA A 48 11.84 -8.67 -1.75
C ALA A 48 10.66 -9.63 -1.57
N ILE A 49 9.74 -9.31 -0.67
CA ILE A 49 8.49 -10.06 -0.49
C ILE A 49 7.33 -9.26 -1.09
N GLY A 50 6.63 -9.84 -2.06
CA GLY A 50 5.52 -9.20 -2.75
C GLY A 50 4.56 -10.20 -3.41
N PRO A 51 3.68 -9.73 -4.30
CA PRO A 51 2.87 -10.60 -5.15
C PRO A 51 3.77 -11.58 -5.92
N GLY A 52 3.49 -12.88 -5.80
CA GLY A 52 4.27 -13.93 -6.45
C GLY A 52 5.35 -14.59 -5.57
N GLY A 53 5.65 -14.06 -4.38
CA GLY A 53 6.54 -14.72 -3.41
C GLY A 53 7.68 -13.85 -2.90
N ALA A 54 8.80 -14.50 -2.59
CA ALA A 54 10.02 -13.88 -2.12
C ALA A 54 11.12 -14.00 -3.19
N PHE A 55 11.85 -12.92 -3.43
CA PHE A 55 12.82 -12.79 -4.53
C PHE A 55 14.09 -12.13 -4.02
N ALA A 56 15.25 -12.46 -4.60
CA ALA A 56 16.45 -11.72 -4.27
C ALA A 56 16.34 -10.29 -4.82
N ALA A 57 16.79 -9.33 -4.01
CA ALA A 57 16.86 -7.92 -4.37
C ALA A 57 18.27 -7.40 -4.10
N SER A 58 18.75 -6.56 -4.98
CA SER A 58 20.04 -5.86 -4.83
C SER A 58 19.85 -4.39 -5.10
N LEU A 59 20.59 -3.55 -4.38
CA LEU A 59 20.60 -2.12 -4.65
C LEU A 59 21.09 -1.90 -6.09
N ALA A 60 20.24 -1.32 -6.94
CA ALA A 60 20.60 -1.02 -8.31
C ALA A 60 21.40 0.27 -8.36
N ASP A 61 20.77 1.35 -7.93
CA ASP A 61 21.35 2.68 -7.83
C ASP A 61 20.45 3.61 -7.02
N GLU A 62 20.95 4.82 -6.85
CA GLU A 62 20.23 5.91 -6.25
C GLU A 62 20.06 7.02 -7.26
N VAL A 63 18.85 7.53 -7.35
CA VAL A 63 18.48 8.57 -8.31
C VAL A 63 17.83 9.72 -7.57
N THR A 64 18.32 10.92 -7.84
CA THR A 64 17.62 12.14 -7.47
C THR A 64 16.77 12.55 -8.67
N VAL A 65 15.45 12.61 -8.48
CA VAL A 65 14.52 12.99 -9.54
C VAL A 65 13.77 14.26 -9.13
N PRO A 66 13.40 15.12 -10.09
CA PRO A 66 12.43 16.17 -9.85
C PRO A 66 11.16 15.58 -9.23
N TYR A 67 10.67 16.21 -8.19
CA TYR A 67 9.58 15.71 -7.37
C TYR A 67 8.83 16.89 -6.75
N GLY A 68 7.50 16.85 -6.77
CA GLY A 68 6.70 18.01 -6.36
C GLY A 68 6.32 18.93 -7.52
N CYS A 69 5.27 19.74 -7.35
CA CYS A 69 4.94 20.84 -8.27
C CYS A 69 5.74 22.12 -7.97
N ASP A 70 6.47 22.15 -6.87
CA ASP A 70 7.39 23.21 -6.47
C ASP A 70 8.76 23.11 -7.17
N GLY A 71 8.97 22.08 -8.00
CA GLY A 71 10.25 21.82 -8.64
C GLY A 71 11.32 21.30 -7.68
N GLY A 72 10.90 20.75 -6.53
CA GLY A 72 11.77 20.07 -5.60
C GLY A 72 12.47 18.86 -6.22
N THR A 73 13.40 18.28 -5.48
CA THR A 73 14.00 16.99 -5.85
C THR A 73 13.91 16.04 -4.69
N HIS A 74 13.75 14.75 -4.99
CA HIS A 74 13.72 13.70 -3.99
C HIS A 74 14.69 12.59 -4.39
N ARG A 75 15.42 12.08 -3.39
CA ARG A 75 16.32 10.95 -3.51
C ARG A 75 15.51 9.66 -3.43
N PHE A 76 15.60 8.81 -4.45
CA PHE A 76 15.00 7.49 -4.49
C PHE A 76 16.08 6.42 -4.57
N VAL A 77 15.86 5.34 -3.83
CA VAL A 77 16.70 4.15 -3.86
C VAL A 77 16.01 3.13 -4.76
N ARG A 78 16.65 2.75 -5.87
CA ARG A 78 16.11 1.74 -6.77
C ARG A 78 16.72 0.39 -6.47
N TRP A 79 15.85 -0.61 -6.36
CA TRP A 79 16.23 -1.99 -6.18
C TRP A 79 16.03 -2.76 -7.48
N ARG A 80 16.98 -3.61 -7.83
CA ARG A 80 16.84 -4.61 -8.88
C ARG A 80 16.40 -5.92 -8.23
N THR A 81 15.30 -6.47 -8.71
CA THR A 81 14.78 -7.76 -8.26
C THR A 81 14.94 -8.82 -9.35
N ASP A 82 14.92 -10.09 -8.96
CA ASP A 82 14.85 -11.19 -9.93
C ASP A 82 13.60 -11.07 -10.83
N PRO A 83 13.69 -11.49 -12.10
CA PRO A 83 12.54 -11.52 -13.00
C PRO A 83 11.47 -12.46 -12.43
N GLY A 84 10.34 -11.90 -12.00
CA GLY A 84 9.26 -12.67 -11.37
C GLY A 84 8.47 -11.92 -10.31
N VAL A 85 9.00 -10.82 -9.76
CA VAL A 85 8.22 -9.93 -8.89
C VAL A 85 7.04 -9.37 -9.67
N GLY A 86 5.82 -9.73 -9.27
CA GLY A 86 4.61 -9.16 -9.85
C GLY A 86 4.48 -7.67 -9.51
N ALA A 87 3.70 -6.93 -10.30
CA ALA A 87 3.38 -5.55 -9.98
C ALA A 87 2.69 -5.44 -8.60
N GLY A 88 3.10 -4.48 -7.78
CA GLY A 88 2.51 -4.25 -6.46
C GLY A 88 3.52 -3.80 -5.39
N VAL A 89 3.05 -3.67 -4.15
CA VAL A 89 3.91 -3.33 -3.01
C VAL A 89 4.82 -4.50 -2.68
N VAL A 90 6.08 -4.16 -2.39
CA VAL A 90 7.09 -5.11 -1.91
C VAL A 90 7.60 -4.65 -0.56
N TRP A 91 7.68 -5.60 0.38
CA TRP A 91 8.43 -5.41 1.61
C TRP A 91 9.86 -5.89 1.42
N LEU A 92 10.82 -4.97 1.53
CA LEU A 92 12.24 -5.34 1.54
C LEU A 92 12.67 -5.68 2.97
N ARG A 93 13.26 -6.86 3.13
CA ARG A 93 13.83 -7.32 4.40
C ARG A 93 15.29 -7.72 4.22
N PRO A 94 16.14 -7.58 5.23
CA PRO A 94 17.47 -8.19 5.21
C PRO A 94 17.37 -9.69 4.91
N PRO A 95 18.28 -10.28 4.12
CA PRO A 95 18.27 -11.71 3.86
C PRO A 95 18.43 -12.48 5.17
N GLY A 96 17.68 -13.57 5.33
CA GLY A 96 17.76 -14.41 6.53
C GLY A 96 16.43 -15.07 6.89
N PRO A 97 16.42 -15.82 8.01
CA PRO A 97 15.29 -16.68 8.38
C PRO A 97 13.98 -15.91 8.60
N GLU A 98 14.05 -14.65 9.03
CA GLU A 98 12.87 -13.82 9.20
C GLU A 98 12.24 -13.44 7.85
N ALA A 99 13.06 -13.06 6.86
CA ALA A 99 12.57 -12.80 5.51
C ALA A 99 12.00 -14.08 4.88
N ASP A 100 12.63 -15.24 5.14
CA ASP A 100 12.15 -16.54 4.70
C ASP A 100 10.84 -16.97 5.38
N ALA A 101 10.44 -16.32 6.48
CA ALA A 101 9.16 -16.54 7.16
C ALA A 101 8.08 -15.51 6.77
N THR A 102 8.45 -14.40 6.12
CA THR A 102 7.53 -13.35 5.67
C THR A 102 6.80 -13.75 4.39
N ARG A 103 5.49 -13.53 4.34
CA ARG A 103 4.67 -13.80 3.16
C ARG A 103 3.74 -12.64 2.88
N ALA A 104 3.51 -12.35 1.60
CA ALA A 104 2.41 -11.51 1.19
C ALA A 104 1.08 -12.19 1.53
N VAL A 105 0.13 -11.42 2.03
CA VAL A 105 -1.20 -11.87 2.41
C VAL A 105 -2.20 -11.34 1.38
N PRO A 106 -3.04 -12.21 0.80
CA PRO A 106 -4.04 -11.75 -0.16
C PRO A 106 -5.06 -10.84 0.51
N LEU A 107 -5.41 -9.76 -0.17
CA LEU A 107 -6.43 -8.82 0.26
C LEU A 107 -7.77 -9.19 -0.39
N ASP A 108 -8.76 -9.58 0.40
CA ASP A 108 -10.13 -9.85 -0.07
C ASP A 108 -11.01 -8.62 0.13
N HIS A 109 -11.05 -7.77 -0.89
CA HIS A 109 -11.80 -6.52 -0.88
C HIS A 109 -13.30 -6.76 -1.08
N GLN A 110 -14.09 -6.27 -0.14
CA GLN A 110 -15.54 -6.19 -0.26
C GLN A 110 -15.94 -4.72 -0.45
N PRO A 111 -16.08 -4.25 -1.69
CA PRO A 111 -16.39 -2.85 -1.96
C PRO A 111 -17.73 -2.45 -1.34
N ALA A 112 -17.86 -1.17 -1.02
CA ALA A 112 -19.14 -0.61 -0.60
C ALA A 112 -20.18 -0.83 -1.72
N THR A 113 -21.33 -1.41 -1.38
CA THR A 113 -22.47 -1.54 -2.29
C THR A 113 -23.41 -0.34 -2.17
N SER A 114 -24.33 -0.17 -3.11
CA SER A 114 -25.41 0.82 -3.00
C SER A 114 -26.09 0.76 -1.63
N GLY A 115 -26.15 1.89 -0.92
CA GLY A 115 -26.73 2.00 0.42
C GLY A 115 -25.80 1.59 1.58
N ARG A 116 -24.64 0.98 1.31
CA ARG A 116 -23.68 0.57 2.33
C ARG A 116 -22.73 1.74 2.63
N ARG A 117 -22.80 2.25 3.85
CA ARG A 117 -21.91 3.31 4.36
C ARG A 117 -20.53 2.80 4.78
N THR A 118 -20.22 1.54 4.47
CA THR A 118 -19.02 0.86 4.93
C THR A 118 -18.38 0.11 3.77
N SER A 119 -17.07 0.31 3.59
CA SER A 119 -16.20 -0.55 2.79
C SER A 119 -15.48 -1.51 3.73
N GLN A 120 -15.35 -2.78 3.36
CA GLN A 120 -14.70 -3.80 4.18
C GLN A 120 -13.59 -4.49 3.40
N LEU A 121 -12.55 -4.88 4.11
CA LEU A 121 -11.46 -5.70 3.61
C LEU A 121 -11.18 -6.80 4.63
N ARG A 122 -10.97 -8.01 4.13
CA ARG A 122 -10.39 -9.10 4.93
C ARG A 122 -8.95 -9.34 4.51
N VAL A 123 -8.07 -9.36 5.49
CA VAL A 123 -6.63 -9.63 5.28
C VAL A 123 -6.37 -11.10 5.57
N ASP A 124 -6.92 -11.63 6.65
CA ASP A 124 -6.91 -13.05 6.96
C ASP A 124 -8.28 -13.44 7.58
N PRO A 125 -8.54 -14.72 7.91
CA PRO A 125 -9.83 -15.12 8.50
C PRO A 125 -10.20 -14.41 9.80
N LEU A 126 -9.24 -13.80 10.49
CA LEU A 126 -9.42 -13.12 11.76
C LEU A 126 -9.30 -11.60 11.64
N VAL A 127 -8.53 -11.05 10.70
CA VAL A 127 -8.27 -9.62 10.55
C VAL A 127 -9.23 -8.98 9.53
N GLU A 128 -10.06 -8.06 10.04
CA GLU A 128 -10.97 -7.24 9.25
C GLU A 128 -10.58 -5.77 9.36
N ILE A 129 -10.60 -5.08 8.22
CA ILE A 129 -10.44 -3.64 8.14
C ILE A 129 -11.75 -3.09 7.57
N SER A 130 -12.29 -2.05 8.19
CA SER A 130 -13.49 -1.38 7.70
C SER A 130 -13.31 0.12 7.69
N LEU A 131 -13.90 0.75 6.69
CA LEU A 131 -13.98 2.20 6.57
C LEU A 131 -15.46 2.57 6.53
N THR A 132 -15.96 3.24 7.57
CA THR A 132 -17.38 3.57 7.75
C THR A 132 -17.61 5.08 7.73
N VAL A 133 -18.54 5.57 6.91
CA VAL A 133 -18.88 7.01 6.82
C VAL A 133 -19.40 7.51 8.17
N ALA A 134 -18.68 8.46 8.77
CA ALA A 134 -18.97 9.04 10.08
C ALA A 134 -19.58 10.46 10.01
N GLY A 135 -19.58 11.10 8.84
CA GLY A 135 -20.14 12.44 8.66
C GLY A 135 -19.91 12.99 7.25
N ALA A 136 -20.18 14.28 7.06
CA ALA A 136 -19.81 14.97 5.83
C ALA A 136 -18.27 14.99 5.69
N GLY A 137 -17.75 14.33 4.66
CA GLY A 137 -16.30 14.24 4.41
C GLY A 137 -15.51 13.36 5.39
N ARG A 138 -16.13 12.70 6.36
CA ARG A 138 -15.43 11.92 7.39
C ARG A 138 -15.76 10.44 7.33
N ALA A 139 -14.76 9.60 7.56
CA ALA A 139 -14.93 8.17 7.78
C ALA A 139 -14.14 7.70 9.00
N ARG A 140 -14.57 6.60 9.60
CA ARG A 140 -13.87 5.89 10.66
C ARG A 140 -13.20 4.67 10.05
N LEU A 141 -11.88 4.58 10.18
CA LEU A 141 -11.11 3.39 9.89
C LEU A 141 -11.05 2.53 11.16
N GLU A 142 -11.50 1.29 11.07
CA GLU A 142 -11.48 0.33 12.18
C GLU A 142 -10.71 -0.92 11.74
N VAL A 143 -9.80 -1.39 12.58
CA VAL A 143 -9.10 -2.66 12.39
C VAL A 143 -9.47 -3.58 13.54
N ARG A 144 -9.95 -4.78 13.20
CA ARG A 144 -10.44 -5.76 14.15
C ARG A 144 -9.73 -7.09 13.95
N ARG A 145 -9.59 -7.85 15.03
CA ARG A 145 -9.12 -9.24 15.01
C ARG A 145 -10.05 -10.14 15.79
N GLY A 146 -10.62 -11.16 15.14
CA GLY A 146 -11.55 -12.08 15.79
C GLY A 146 -12.73 -11.36 16.46
N GLY A 147 -13.16 -10.23 15.88
CA GLY A 147 -14.19 -9.37 16.44
C GLY A 147 -13.73 -8.34 17.49
N ALA A 148 -12.53 -8.46 18.06
CA ALA A 148 -11.98 -7.45 18.98
C ALA A 148 -11.41 -6.25 18.20
N GLU A 149 -11.67 -5.03 18.66
CA GLU A 149 -11.08 -3.82 18.08
C GLU A 149 -9.59 -3.73 18.46
N LEU A 150 -8.73 -3.58 17.46
CA LEU A 150 -7.29 -3.36 17.65
C LEU A 150 -6.88 -1.91 17.41
N HIS A 151 -7.61 -1.22 16.54
CA HIS A 151 -7.35 0.17 16.17
C HIS A 151 -8.63 0.84 15.67
N THR A 152 -8.76 2.11 15.99
CA THR A 152 -9.79 2.98 15.42
C THR A 152 -9.23 4.38 15.22
N ARG A 153 -9.48 4.97 14.05
CA ARG A 153 -9.13 6.36 13.78
C ARG A 153 -10.17 7.04 12.91
N LEU A 154 -10.37 8.33 13.15
CA LEU A 154 -11.14 9.17 12.22
C LEU A 154 -10.19 9.62 11.10
N VAL A 155 -10.67 9.51 9.86
CA VAL A 155 -10.00 10.00 8.66
C VAL A 155 -10.91 10.98 7.94
N GLU A 156 -10.30 11.98 7.32
CA GLU A 156 -11.02 13.08 6.68
C GLU A 156 -10.65 13.14 5.21
N ARG A 157 -11.64 13.46 4.37
CA ARG A 157 -11.42 13.80 2.99
C ARG A 157 -10.52 15.03 2.92
N ALA A 158 -9.48 14.97 2.08
CA ALA A 158 -8.70 16.15 1.73
C ALA A 158 -9.54 17.11 0.89
N VAL A 159 -9.47 18.39 1.19
CA VAL A 159 -10.18 19.46 0.46
C VAL A 159 -9.17 20.33 -0.26
N MET A 160 -9.50 20.71 -1.50
CA MET A 160 -8.76 21.68 -2.29
C MET A 160 -9.75 22.66 -2.93
N ASP A 161 -9.33 23.92 -3.09
CA ASP A 161 -10.15 24.92 -3.77
C ASP A 161 -10.50 24.47 -5.19
N GLY A 162 -11.78 24.54 -5.53
CA GLY A 162 -12.29 24.12 -6.83
C GLY A 162 -12.64 22.63 -6.95
N ASP A 163 -12.44 21.81 -5.92
CA ASP A 163 -12.89 20.41 -5.92
C ASP A 163 -14.44 20.34 -5.94
N PRO A 164 -15.07 19.85 -7.03
CA PRO A 164 -16.52 19.72 -7.12
C PRO A 164 -17.10 18.69 -6.14
N GLU A 165 -16.27 17.78 -5.62
CA GLU A 165 -16.68 16.75 -4.68
C GLU A 165 -16.61 17.22 -3.22
N ALA A 166 -15.92 18.33 -2.90
CA ALA A 166 -15.65 18.76 -1.52
C ALA A 166 -16.91 18.84 -0.63
N ASN A 167 -18.04 19.25 -1.21
CA ASN A 167 -19.32 19.40 -0.51
C ASN A 167 -20.29 18.22 -0.69
N ARG A 168 -19.91 17.20 -1.48
CA ARG A 168 -20.76 16.03 -1.72
C ARG A 168 -20.64 15.01 -0.58
N PRO A 169 -21.72 14.26 -0.29
CA PRO A 169 -21.67 13.15 0.67
C PRO A 169 -20.53 12.19 0.33
N LEU A 170 -19.93 11.61 1.36
CA LEU A 170 -18.80 10.70 1.16
C LEU A 170 -19.24 9.41 0.47
N ASP A 171 -18.62 9.12 -0.67
CA ASP A 171 -18.82 7.90 -1.44
C ASP A 171 -17.58 7.02 -1.37
N LEU A 172 -17.68 5.88 -0.67
CA LEU A 172 -16.59 4.94 -0.49
C LEU A 172 -16.45 3.92 -1.64
N ARG A 173 -17.19 4.09 -2.73
CA ARG A 173 -17.12 3.22 -3.93
C ARG A 173 -15.97 3.58 -4.85
N ALA A 174 -15.43 4.80 -4.73
CA ALA A 174 -14.33 5.31 -5.52
C ALA A 174 -13.20 5.77 -4.58
N PRO A 175 -11.96 5.94 -5.07
CA PRO A 175 -10.89 6.54 -4.29
C PRO A 175 -11.27 7.97 -3.91
N VAL A 176 -11.10 8.33 -2.64
CA VAL A 176 -11.40 9.66 -2.13
C VAL A 176 -10.11 10.27 -1.56
N PRO A 177 -9.67 11.46 -2.03
CA PRO A 177 -8.52 12.15 -1.47
C PRO A 177 -8.60 12.24 0.05
N GLY A 178 -7.51 11.92 0.76
CA GLY A 178 -7.41 11.89 2.22
C GLY A 178 -7.90 10.61 2.89
N LEU A 179 -8.59 9.70 2.18
CA LEU A 179 -9.05 8.43 2.76
C LEU A 179 -8.12 7.27 2.43
N PRO A 180 -7.59 6.54 3.44
CA PRO A 180 -6.69 5.42 3.20
C PRO A 180 -7.45 4.24 2.57
N ALA A 181 -6.85 3.68 1.53
CA ALA A 181 -7.22 2.40 0.93
C ALA A 181 -6.11 1.38 1.22
N PRO A 182 -6.46 0.16 1.64
CA PRO A 182 -5.46 -0.88 1.86
C PRO A 182 -4.84 -1.29 0.52
N LEU A 183 -3.53 -1.42 0.49
CA LEU A 183 -2.73 -1.66 -0.71
C LEU A 183 -2.01 -3.01 -0.68
N ALA A 184 -1.51 -3.42 0.49
CA ALA A 184 -0.89 -4.74 0.70
C ALA A 184 -0.94 -5.16 2.18
N ALA A 185 -0.71 -6.44 2.42
CA ALA A 185 -0.50 -6.98 3.75
C ALA A 185 0.59 -8.05 3.74
N PHE A 186 1.32 -8.18 4.85
CA PHE A 186 2.42 -9.14 4.98
C PHE A 186 2.45 -9.77 6.37
N THR A 187 2.77 -11.06 6.46
CA THR A 187 3.09 -11.69 7.76
C THR A 187 4.55 -11.42 8.13
N SER A 188 4.87 -11.16 9.40
CA SER A 188 6.27 -10.98 9.84
C SER A 188 7.04 -12.30 9.99
N GLY A 189 6.34 -13.44 9.94
CA GLY A 189 6.84 -14.76 10.31
C GLY A 189 6.55 -15.11 11.78
N GLN A 190 6.22 -14.13 12.62
CA GLN A 190 5.69 -14.38 13.95
C GLN A 190 4.19 -14.68 13.88
N PRO A 191 3.69 -15.64 14.69
CA PRO A 191 2.27 -15.97 14.70
C PRO A 191 1.39 -14.75 14.98
N GLY A 192 0.49 -14.46 14.05
CA GLY A 192 -0.50 -13.39 14.16
C GLY A 192 0.09 -11.98 14.11
N GLU A 193 1.29 -11.78 13.59
CA GLU A 193 1.79 -10.44 13.28
C GLU A 193 1.59 -10.12 11.81
N VAL A 194 0.96 -8.98 11.53
CA VAL A 194 0.65 -8.54 10.17
C VAL A 194 1.06 -7.08 9.97
N LEU A 195 1.86 -6.81 8.95
CA LEU A 195 2.08 -5.46 8.45
C LEU A 195 1.02 -5.13 7.41
N LEU A 196 0.21 -4.11 7.66
CA LEU A 196 -0.74 -3.56 6.70
C LEU A 196 -0.14 -2.33 6.04
N VAL A 197 -0.31 -2.19 4.73
CA VAL A 197 0.11 -1.02 3.97
C VAL A 197 -1.11 -0.35 3.39
N PHE A 198 -1.21 0.96 3.55
CA PHE A 198 -2.29 1.79 3.05
C PHE A 198 -1.74 2.83 2.06
N ALA A 199 -2.47 3.04 0.99
CA ALA A 199 -2.33 4.19 0.11
C ALA A 199 -3.43 5.21 0.42
N THR A 200 -3.05 6.45 0.68
CA THR A 200 -3.98 7.56 0.86
C THR A 200 -3.80 8.52 -0.32
N PRO A 201 -4.71 8.51 -1.31
CA PRO A 201 -4.64 9.45 -2.41
C PRO A 201 -4.79 10.88 -1.90
N GLY A 202 -4.16 11.82 -2.58
CA GLY A 202 -4.32 13.26 -2.42
C GLY A 202 -4.45 13.90 -3.80
N TYR A 203 -4.64 15.21 -3.85
CA TYR A 203 -4.70 15.93 -5.14
C TYR A 203 -3.36 15.97 -5.86
N GLU A 204 -2.27 15.85 -5.11
CA GLU A 204 -0.91 15.96 -5.60
C GLU A 204 -0.16 14.63 -5.59
N GLY A 205 -0.87 13.49 -5.48
CA GLY A 205 -0.27 12.17 -5.49
C GLY A 205 -0.88 11.19 -4.51
N VAL A 206 -0.06 10.29 -3.94
CA VAL A 206 -0.48 9.26 -3.00
C VAL A 206 0.52 9.21 -1.85
N SER A 207 0.05 9.23 -0.61
CA SER A 207 0.89 8.93 0.56
C SER A 207 0.78 7.46 0.94
N ILE A 208 1.89 6.83 1.29
CA ILE A 208 1.92 5.45 1.76
C ILE A 208 2.13 5.47 3.27
N SER A 209 1.32 4.71 3.99
CA SER A 209 1.49 4.49 5.44
C SER A 209 1.45 3.00 5.73
N ALA A 210 2.01 2.57 6.84
CA ALA A 210 1.82 1.20 7.30
C ALA A 210 1.36 1.15 8.74
N MET A 211 0.78 0.01 9.11
CA MET A 211 0.32 -0.29 10.44
C MET A 211 0.76 -1.71 10.78
N PHE A 212 1.48 -1.85 11.87
CA PHE A 212 1.86 -3.15 12.40
C PHE A 212 0.78 -3.64 13.36
N LEU A 213 0.19 -4.79 13.05
CA LEU A 213 -0.80 -5.47 13.87
C LEU A 213 -0.12 -6.57 14.69
N GLY A 214 0.08 -6.30 15.98
CA GLY A 214 0.48 -7.32 16.94
C GLY A 214 -0.70 -8.09 17.51
N GLN A 215 -0.41 -8.99 18.44
CA GLN A 215 -1.44 -9.78 19.13
C GLN A 215 -2.39 -8.97 20.01
N ARG A 216 -1.92 -7.81 20.52
CA ARG A 216 -2.63 -7.02 21.53
C ARG A 216 -2.97 -5.59 21.09
N GLY A 217 -2.64 -5.22 19.87
CA GLY A 217 -2.88 -3.87 19.39
C GLY A 217 -2.25 -3.61 18.04
N ALA A 218 -2.48 -2.41 17.54
CA ALA A 218 -1.88 -1.90 16.32
C ALA A 218 -0.99 -0.70 16.63
N VAL A 219 0.09 -0.56 15.86
CA VAL A 219 0.98 0.60 15.90
C VAL A 219 1.10 1.13 14.48
N ASP A 220 0.83 2.41 14.28
CA ASP A 220 1.14 3.07 13.01
C ASP A 220 2.66 3.09 12.84
N ALA A 221 3.13 2.53 11.74
CA ALA A 221 4.52 2.62 11.33
C ALA A 221 4.67 3.85 10.43
N ASP A 222 5.48 4.79 10.89
CA ASP A 222 5.75 6.00 10.13
C ASP A 222 6.64 5.65 8.92
N LEU A 223 5.99 5.42 7.79
CA LEU A 223 6.62 5.25 6.50
C LEU A 223 6.53 6.61 5.82
N GLY A 224 7.57 7.43 5.97
CA GLY A 224 7.63 8.77 5.40
C GLY A 224 7.78 8.79 3.88
N PHE A 225 6.92 8.10 3.13
CA PHE A 225 6.94 8.08 1.67
C PHE A 225 5.66 8.67 1.09
N TYR A 226 5.81 9.86 0.54
CA TYR A 226 4.85 10.43 -0.39
C TYR A 226 5.29 10.00 -1.80
N LEU A 227 4.33 9.72 -2.68
CA LEU A 227 4.51 9.56 -4.11
C LEU A 227 3.74 10.69 -4.78
N TYR A 228 4.41 11.80 -5.02
CA TYR A 228 3.84 13.02 -5.56
C TYR A 228 3.76 12.93 -7.08
N GLN A 229 2.61 13.29 -7.65
CA GLN A 229 2.45 13.47 -9.08
C GLN A 229 1.64 14.75 -9.32
N CYS A 230 2.20 15.68 -10.11
CA CYS A 230 1.44 16.85 -10.55
C CYS A 230 0.30 16.40 -11.46
N ALA A 231 -0.93 16.60 -11.04
CA ALA A 231 -2.09 16.48 -11.89
C ALA A 231 -2.26 17.76 -12.70
N TYR A 232 -1.67 17.82 -13.90
CA TYR A 232 -2.06 18.73 -14.98
C TYR A 232 -1.96 18.03 -16.33
#